data_AF-A0A976CZW6-F1
#
_entry.id   AF-A0A976CZW6-F1
#
_cell.length_a   1.000
_cell.length_b   1.000
_cell.length_c   1.000
_cell.angle_alpha   90.00
_cell.angle_beta   90.00
_cell.angle_gamma   90.00
#
_symmetry.space_group_name_H-M   'P 1'
#
loop_
_entity.id
_entity.type
_entity.pdbx_description
1 polymer ?
#
loop_
_entity_poly.entity_id
_entity_poly.type
_entity_poly.pdbx_seq_one_letter_code
_entity_poly.pdbx_strand_id
1 'polypeptide(L)'
;MALFAQVFPGKDFNAYFEKAYYSQTLGLRKPEPESFQAILTEQDLDPAVTLFIDDTPKNVEAAQQVGLQAWWLSPGKSVLDLD
;
A
#
# COMPACT_ATOMS: atom_id res chain seq x y z
N MET A 1 -1.17 -10.06 10.41
CA MET A 1 -2.48 -10.06 11.11
C MET A 1 -2.40 -10.47 12.57
N ALA A 2 -1.62 -11.50 12.93
CA ALA A 2 -1.49 -11.95 14.32
C ALA A 2 -1.11 -10.83 15.31
N LEU A 3 -0.12 -9.99 14.97
CA LEU A 3 0.28 -8.87 15.82
C LEU A 3 -0.84 -7.83 16.02
N PHE A 4 -1.54 -7.46 14.95
CA PHE A 4 -2.65 -6.49 15.04
C PHE A 4 -3.76 -6.99 15.97
N ALA A 5 -4.16 -8.25 15.83
CA ALA A 5 -5.20 -8.85 16.69
C ALA A 5 -4.79 -8.93 18.17
N GLN A 6 -3.49 -9.07 18.47
CA GLN A 6 -2.98 -9.03 19.84
C GLN A 6 -3.03 -7.62 20.44
N VAL A 7 -2.70 -6.60 19.65
CA VAL A 7 -2.69 -5.19 20.11
C VAL A 7 -4.10 -4.60 20.14
N PHE A 8 -4.99 -5.03 19.24
CA PHE A 8 -6.37 -4.54 19.11
C PHE A 8 -7.39 -5.70 19.17
N PRO A 9 -7.64 -6.27 20.36
CA PRO A 9 -8.56 -7.39 20.51
C PRO A 9 -9.98 -7.06 20.04
N GLY A 10 -10.59 -7.97 19.28
CA GLY A 10 -11.96 -7.80 18.77
C GLY A 10 -12.10 -6.81 17.62
N LYS A 11 -10.99 -6.29 17.07
CA LYS A 11 -11.00 -5.46 15.86
C LYS A 11 -10.57 -6.28 14.65
N ASP A 12 -11.31 -6.14 13.55
CA ASP A 12 -10.91 -6.66 12.24
C ASP A 12 -10.08 -5.61 11.50
N PHE A 13 -8.85 -5.98 11.15
CA PHE A 13 -7.95 -5.10 10.39
C PHE A 13 -8.49 -4.81 8.99
N ASN A 14 -9.14 -5.78 8.35
CA ASN A 14 -9.63 -5.62 6.99
C ASN A 14 -10.79 -4.61 6.93
N ALA A 15 -11.51 -4.40 8.03
CA ALA A 15 -12.63 -3.46 8.09
C ALA A 15 -12.22 -1.99 7.95
N TYR A 16 -10.92 -1.67 7.98
CA TYR A 16 -10.39 -0.32 7.77
C TYR A 16 -10.09 0.00 6.29
N PHE A 17 -10.28 -0.97 5.39
CA PHE A 17 -9.98 -0.83 3.97
C PHE A 17 -11.19 -1.23 3.13
N GLU A 18 -11.40 -0.58 1.99
CA GLU A 18 -12.37 -1.05 0.99
C GLU A 18 -12.02 -2.46 0.53
N LYS A 19 -10.72 -2.71 0.32
CA LYS A 19 -10.17 -4.03 0.02
C LYS A 19 -8.74 -4.17 0.50
N ALA A 20 -8.44 -5.31 1.11
CA ALA A 20 -7.09 -5.67 1.53
C ALA A 20 -6.42 -6.61 0.52
N TYR A 21 -5.25 -6.21 0.02
CA TYR A 21 -4.45 -6.99 -0.92
C TYR A 21 -3.27 -7.64 -0.22
N TYR A 22 -3.23 -8.96 -0.23
CA TYR A 22 -2.15 -9.76 0.35
C TYR A 22 -1.35 -10.43 -0.77
N SER A 23 -0.03 -10.26 -0.78
CA SER A 23 0.85 -10.81 -1.84
C SER A 23 0.69 -12.31 -2.03
N GLN A 24 0.50 -13.07 -0.94
CA GLN A 24 0.25 -14.51 -0.99
C GLN A 24 -1.03 -14.88 -1.77
N THR A 25 -2.04 -14.01 -1.73
CA THR A 25 -3.35 -14.23 -2.38
C THR A 25 -3.35 -13.65 -3.79
N LEU A 26 -2.65 -12.52 -3.99
CA LEU A 26 -2.52 -11.86 -5.28
C LEU A 26 -1.52 -12.56 -6.21
N GLY A 27 -0.57 -13.32 -5.66
CA GLY A 27 0.51 -13.95 -6.42
C GLY A 27 1.57 -12.97 -6.97
N LEU A 28 1.41 -11.68 -6.66
CA LEU A 28 2.28 -10.58 -7.05
C LEU A 28 2.82 -9.90 -5.80
N ARG A 29 4.01 -9.32 -5.90
CA ARG A 29 4.62 -8.62 -4.76
C ARG A 29 5.35 -7.36 -5.18
N LYS A 30 5.38 -6.39 -4.28
CA LYS A 30 6.27 -5.24 -4.42
C LYS A 30 7.74 -5.71 -4.35
N PRO A 31 8.66 -5.04 -5.06
CA PRO A 31 8.47 -3.85 -5.90
C PRO A 31 8.15 -4.15 -7.38
N GLU A 32 7.62 -5.33 -7.72
CA GLU A 32 7.31 -5.67 -9.12
C GLU A 32 6.19 -4.75 -9.63
N PRO A 33 6.36 -4.02 -10.76
CA PRO A 33 5.37 -3.08 -11.30
C PRO A 33 3.97 -3.66 -11.45
N GLU A 34 3.90 -4.95 -11.80
CA GLU A 34 2.66 -5.72 -11.98
C GLU A 34 1.82 -5.73 -10.70
N SER A 35 2.44 -5.71 -9.51
CA SER A 35 1.73 -5.70 -8.23
C SER A 35 0.92 -4.42 -8.01
N PHE A 36 1.37 -3.29 -8.54
CA PHE A 36 0.67 -2.01 -8.50
C PHE A 36 -0.36 -1.91 -9.63
N GLN A 37 0.04 -2.28 -10.85
CA GLN A 37 -0.81 -2.20 -12.04
C GLN A 37 -2.06 -3.08 -11.91
N ALA A 38 -1.93 -4.28 -11.32
CA ALA A 38 -3.06 -5.17 -11.09
C ALA A 38 -4.12 -4.53 -10.17
N ILE A 39 -3.70 -3.86 -9.11
CA ILE A 39 -4.61 -3.18 -8.17
C ILE A 39 -5.25 -1.96 -8.83
N LEU A 40 -4.46 -1.11 -9.51
CA LEU A 40 -4.97 0.04 -10.25
C LEU A 40 -6.04 -0.35 -11.27
N THR A 41 -5.78 -1.42 -12.02
CA THR A 41 -6.69 -1.91 -13.06
C THR A 41 -7.95 -2.52 -12.45
N GLU A 42 -7.82 -3.33 -11.39
CA GLU A 42 -8.97 -3.97 -10.76
C GLU A 42 -9.89 -2.96 -10.08
N GLN A 43 -9.33 -1.90 -9.49
CA GLN A 43 -10.07 -0.88 -8.75
C GLN A 43 -10.43 0.34 -9.62
N ASP A 44 -10.09 0.34 -10.91
CA ASP A 44 -10.29 1.46 -11.84
C ASP A 44 -9.77 2.80 -11.28
N LEU A 45 -8.55 2.78 -10.74
CA LEU A 45 -7.93 3.94 -10.10
C LEU A 45 -7.07 4.72 -11.08
N ASP A 46 -7.23 6.04 -11.08
CA ASP A 46 -6.31 6.94 -11.78
C ASP A 46 -5.02 7.10 -10.94
N PRO A 47 -3.86 6.65 -11.45
CA PRO A 47 -2.60 6.73 -10.72
C PRO A 47 -2.19 8.19 -10.42
N ALA A 48 -2.61 9.16 -11.23
CA ALA A 48 -2.25 10.57 -11.04
C ALA A 48 -2.86 11.17 -9.76
N VAL A 49 -3.97 10.62 -9.27
CA VAL A 49 -4.68 11.05 -8.05
C VAL A 49 -4.71 9.97 -6.97
N THR A 50 -3.91 8.90 -7.12
CA THR A 50 -3.79 7.80 -6.16
C THR A 50 -2.44 7.88 -5.45
N LEU A 51 -2.48 7.94 -4.11
CA LEU A 51 -1.27 7.99 -3.27
C LEU A 51 -0.90 6.61 -2.73
N PHE A 52 0.33 6.19 -3.00
CA PHE A 52 0.97 5.02 -2.40
C PHE A 52 1.91 5.44 -1.27
N ILE A 53 1.81 4.81 -0.10
CA ILE A 53 2.65 5.08 1.07
C ILE A 53 3.36 3.79 1.48
N ASP A 54 4.68 3.85 1.61
CA ASP A 54 5.50 2.69 2.01
C ASP A 54 6.79 3.15 2.69
N ASP A 55 7.31 2.35 3.62
CA ASP A 55 8.54 2.61 4.36
C ASP A 55 9.79 2.11 3.61
N THR A 56 9.61 1.29 2.57
CA THR A 56 10.69 0.73 1.76
C THR A 56 10.93 1.58 0.49
N PRO A 57 12.08 2.26 0.34
CA PRO A 57 12.34 3.16 -0.80
C PRO A 57 12.12 2.51 -2.18
N LYS A 58 12.55 1.25 -2.34
CA LYS A 58 12.40 0.52 -3.60
C LYS A 58 10.94 0.31 -4.02
N ASN A 59 10.02 0.16 -3.06
CA ASN A 59 8.59 0.03 -3.36
C ASN A 59 8.02 1.37 -3.83
N VAL A 60 8.46 2.47 -3.22
CA VAL A 60 8.06 3.83 -3.59
C VAL A 60 8.54 4.18 -4.99
N GLU A 61 9.80 3.89 -5.30
CA GLU A 61 10.38 4.07 -6.63
C GLU A 61 9.61 3.27 -7.71
N ALA A 62 9.27 2.02 -7.43
CA ALA A 62 8.50 1.19 -8.36
C ALA A 62 7.06 1.69 -8.55
N ALA A 63 6.40 2.17 -7.49
CA ALA A 63 5.08 2.79 -7.60
C ALA A 63 5.12 4.03 -8.51
N GLN A 64 6.15 4.89 -8.36
CA GLN A 64 6.32 6.07 -9.22
C GLN A 64 6.52 5.68 -10.69
N GLN A 65 7.20 4.58 -10.98
CA GLN A 65 7.41 4.10 -12.35
C GLN A 65 6.11 3.70 -13.05
N VAL A 66 5.06 3.32 -12.31
CA VAL A 66 3.72 3.04 -12.87
C VAL A 66 2.79 4.26 -12.83
N GLY A 67 3.32 5.44 -12.50
CA GLY A 67 2.60 6.71 -12.53
C GLY A 67 1.89 7.10 -11.23
N LEU A 68 2.00 6.29 -10.16
CA LEU A 68 1.41 6.62 -8.86
C LEU A 68 2.08 7.84 -8.24
N GLN A 69 1.30 8.67 -7.54
CA GLN A 69 1.87 9.49 -6.48
C GLN A 69 2.39 8.54 -5.40
N ALA A 70 3.65 8.68 -4.98
CA ALA A 70 4.20 7.81 -3.95
C ALA A 70 5.04 8.57 -2.94
N TRP A 71 4.82 8.27 -1.67
CA TRP A 71 5.50 8.91 -0.55
C TRP A 71 6.28 7.88 0.28
N TRP A 72 7.56 8.17 0.48
CA TRP A 72 8.42 7.37 1.35
C TRP A 72 8.24 7.79 2.81
N LEU A 73 7.62 6.89 3.59
CA LEU A 73 7.49 7.03 5.04
C LEU A 73 8.84 6.69 5.70
N SER A 74 9.76 7.64 5.67
CA SER A 74 11.10 7.49 6.24
C SER A 74 11.05 7.32 7.77
N PRO A 75 12.04 6.67 8.40
CA PRO A 75 12.09 6.51 9.85
C PRO A 75 11.89 7.83 10.61
N GLY A 76 11.05 7.80 11.64
CA GLY A 76 10.73 8.96 12.46
C GLY A 76 9.64 9.88 11.89
N LYS A 77 9.11 9.60 10.69
CA LYS A 77 7.93 10.28 10.15
C LYS A 77 6.63 9.52 10.45
N SER A 78 5.53 10.25 10.40
CA SER A 78 4.16 9.77 10.53
C SER A 78 3.37 10.13 9.28
N VAL A 79 2.35 9.32 8.94
CA VAL A 79 1.37 9.68 7.89
C VAL A 79 0.62 10.99 8.19
N LEU A 80 0.66 11.47 9.43
CA LEU A 80 0.13 12.77 9.82
C LEU A 80 1.04 13.95 9.44
N ASP A 81 2.26 13.67 8.97
CA ASP A 81 3.21 14.67 8.47
C ASP A 81 3.07 14.88 6.95
N LEU A 82 2.05 14.28 6.33
CA LEU A 82 1.67 14.55 4.94
C LEU A 82 0.95 15.90 4.89
N ASP A 83 1.52 16.84 4.14
CA ASP A 83 0.95 18.18 3.87
C ASP A 83 -0.19 18.14 2.83
#